data_AF-A0AAW2CQ72-F1
#
_entry.id   AF-A0AAW2CQ72-F1
#
_cell.length_a   1.000
_cell.length_b   1.000
_cell.length_c   1.000
_cell.angle_alpha   90.00
_cell.angle_beta   90.00
_cell.angle_gamma   90.00
#
_symmetry.space_group_name_H-M   'P 1'
#
loop_
_entity.id
_entity.type
_entity.pdbx_description
1 polymer ?
#
loop_
_entity_poly.entity_id
_entity_poly.type
_entity_poly.pdbx_seq_one_letter_code
_entity_poly.pdbx_strand_id
1 'polypeptide(L)'
;MPRKKIRIVPLTGNSQKYGLPLHSAAWVSYKLPDLDPDPSTSDEVSNAKSKSAQKSYIFLAGGGGEGRSGIPNAVLLVEFDFTAKSLSNHPVSRFETVSDLPHRMAVHPRGDGVICSFPKSCGLYVINEEKSEEIKKLVLKKSDKLLTRLKDVGQQLALKFNNEGSALAAGGEM
;
A
#
# COMPACT_ATOMS: atom_id res chain seq x y z
N MET A 1 18.18 32.54 -12.01
CA MET A 1 17.85 31.85 -10.75
C MET A 1 18.70 30.59 -10.63
N PRO A 2 19.47 30.38 -9.55
CA PRO A 2 20.29 29.18 -9.40
C PRO A 2 19.42 27.99 -8.97
N ARG A 3 19.48 26.88 -9.70
CA ARG A 3 18.85 25.61 -9.31
C ARG A 3 19.59 25.05 -8.09
N LYS A 4 18.91 24.94 -6.95
CA LYS A 4 19.45 24.25 -5.76
C LYS A 4 19.77 22.80 -6.15
N LYS A 5 21.06 22.43 -6.12
CA LYS A 5 21.48 21.04 -6.22
C LYS A 5 20.99 20.30 -4.97
N ILE A 6 20.10 19.34 -5.15
CA ILE A 6 19.66 18.44 -4.09
C ILE A 6 20.85 17.54 -3.76
N ARG A 7 21.42 17.73 -2.56
CA ARG A 7 22.47 16.85 -2.03
C ARG A 7 21.81 15.56 -1.57
N ILE A 8 21.98 14.48 -2.33
CA ILE A 8 21.56 13.14 -1.91
C ILE A 8 22.58 12.66 -0.88
N VAL A 9 22.24 12.76 0.40
CA VAL A 9 23.02 12.16 1.48
C VAL A 9 22.87 10.63 1.37
N PRO A 10 23.96 9.85 1.46
CA PRO A 10 23.87 8.40 1.55
C PRO A 10 23.05 8.05 2.79
N LEU A 11 22.01 7.22 2.63
CA LEU A 11 21.21 6.77 3.76
C LEU A 11 22.00 5.70 4.52
N THR A 12 22.84 6.12 5.48
CA THR A 12 23.36 5.23 6.51
C THR A 12 22.32 5.16 7.63
N GLY A 13 21.31 4.30 7.48
CA GLY A 13 20.26 4.11 8.48
C GLY A 13 18.97 3.50 7.92
N ASN A 14 18.17 2.88 8.79
CA ASN A 14 16.88 2.19 8.53
C ASN A 14 15.87 3.09 7.78
N SER A 15 16.07 3.26 6.47
CA SER A 15 15.29 4.15 5.62
C SER A 15 15.31 3.62 4.20
N GLN A 16 14.18 3.77 3.50
CA GLN A 16 13.99 3.21 2.16
C GLN A 16 13.38 4.27 1.24
N LYS A 17 13.79 4.26 -0.03
CA LYS A 17 13.27 5.17 -1.07
C LYS A 17 12.52 4.37 -2.13
N TYR A 18 11.39 4.93 -2.60
CA TYR A 18 10.54 4.31 -3.63
C TYR A 18 10.38 5.15 -4.90
N GLY A 19 11.13 6.25 -5.02
CA GLY A 19 11.20 7.04 -6.25
C GLY A 19 10.04 8.01 -6.49
N LEU A 20 9.21 8.28 -5.48
CA LEU A 20 8.17 9.32 -5.51
C LEU A 20 8.01 10.00 -4.14
N PRO A 21 7.51 11.25 -4.09
CA PRO A 21 7.01 11.84 -2.85
C PRO A 21 5.89 11.00 -2.26
N LEU A 22 5.94 10.75 -0.95
CA LEU A 22 4.91 10.00 -0.23
C LEU A 22 4.16 10.96 0.69
N HIS A 23 2.84 11.03 0.54
CA HIS A 23 1.97 11.93 1.29
C HIS A 23 1.21 11.21 2.41
N SER A 24 1.13 9.88 2.34
CA SER A 24 0.36 9.09 3.29
C SER A 24 0.94 7.68 3.41
N ALA A 25 0.80 7.11 4.61
CA ALA A 25 1.23 5.76 4.95
C ALA A 25 0.26 5.15 5.97
N ALA A 26 -0.01 3.85 5.87
CA ALA A 26 -0.85 3.14 6.82
C ALA A 26 -0.52 1.64 6.89
N TRP A 27 -0.56 1.09 8.10
CA TRP A 27 -0.37 -0.34 8.33
C TRP A 27 -1.52 -1.16 7.76
N VAL A 28 -1.20 -2.37 7.30
CA VAL A 28 -2.17 -3.34 6.82
C VAL A 28 -2.26 -4.49 7.80
N SER A 29 -3.44 -4.70 8.38
CA SER A 29 -3.76 -5.89 9.19
C SER A 29 -4.13 -7.07 8.29
N TYR A 30 -3.32 -7.37 7.27
CA TYR A 30 -3.59 -8.48 6.36
C TYR A 30 -3.01 -9.77 6.94
N LYS A 31 -3.88 -10.72 7.30
CA LYS A 31 -3.47 -12.08 7.59
C LYS A 31 -3.48 -12.83 6.28
N LEU A 32 -2.30 -13.13 5.73
CA LEU A 32 -2.21 -14.14 4.68
C LEU A 32 -2.80 -15.44 5.24
N PRO A 33 -3.75 -16.10 4.56
CA PRO A 33 -3.98 -17.51 4.84
C PRO A 33 -2.65 -18.23 4.63
N ASP A 34 -2.25 -19.08 5.58
CA ASP A 34 -0.97 -19.78 5.53
C ASP A 34 -0.75 -20.33 4.11
N LEU A 35 0.41 -19.99 3.53
CA LEU A 35 0.86 -20.65 2.31
C LEU A 35 1.06 -22.11 2.70
N ASP A 36 0.09 -22.97 2.35
CA ASP A 36 0.23 -24.41 2.55
C ASP A 36 1.62 -24.83 2.02
N PRO A 37 2.45 -25.51 2.84
CA PRO A 37 3.69 -26.05 2.36
C PRO A 37 3.37 -27.03 1.23
N ASP A 38 4.14 -26.91 0.15
CA ASP A 38 4.08 -27.79 -1.02
C ASP A 38 4.02 -29.27 -0.56
N PRO A 39 3.01 -30.07 -0.94
CA PRO A 39 2.84 -31.43 -0.45
C PRO A 39 3.83 -32.45 -1.06
N SER A 40 5.00 -32.02 -1.54
CA SER A 40 5.94 -32.85 -2.30
C SER A 40 7.20 -33.31 -1.56
N THR A 41 7.21 -33.34 -0.22
CA THR A 41 8.24 -34.08 0.52
C THR A 41 7.63 -34.91 1.66
N SER A 42 7.32 -36.17 1.34
CA SER A 42 7.14 -37.23 2.31
C SER A 42 8.48 -37.60 2.94
N ASP A 43 8.58 -37.39 4.26
CA ASP A 43 9.00 -38.39 5.26
C ASP A 43 9.94 -37.86 6.36
N GLU A 44 9.43 -38.06 7.58
CA GLU A 44 10.07 -38.23 8.89
C GLU A 44 10.77 -37.05 9.62
N VAL A 45 10.05 -36.65 10.69
CA VAL A 45 10.55 -36.30 12.04
C VAL A 45 11.62 -35.21 12.14
N SER A 46 11.16 -33.97 12.32
CA SER A 46 11.56 -33.19 13.50
C SER A 46 10.62 -32.01 13.71
N ASN A 47 10.24 -31.84 14.97
CA ASN A 47 9.38 -30.82 15.51
C ASN A 47 10.01 -29.42 15.36
N ALA A 48 9.98 -28.86 14.16
CA ALA A 48 10.22 -27.46 13.89
C ALA A 48 8.96 -26.94 13.21
N LYS A 49 8.00 -26.46 14.01
CA LYS A 49 7.03 -25.47 13.52
C LYS A 49 7.86 -24.34 12.92
N SER A 50 8.01 -24.34 11.60
CA SER A 50 8.57 -23.21 10.88
C SER A 50 7.70 -22.04 11.30
N LYS A 51 8.25 -21.14 12.11
CA LYS A 51 7.61 -19.87 12.42
C LYS A 51 7.45 -19.20 11.06
N SER A 52 6.29 -19.31 10.42
CA SER A 52 6.00 -18.55 9.22
C SER A 52 6.29 -17.11 9.59
N ALA A 53 7.30 -16.52 8.95
CA ALA A 53 7.69 -15.14 9.23
C ALA A 53 6.43 -14.31 9.00
N GLN A 54 5.89 -13.71 10.07
CA GLN A 54 4.66 -12.91 9.97
C GLN A 54 4.94 -11.72 9.08
N LYS A 55 4.60 -11.85 7.80
CA LYS A 55 4.76 -10.76 6.83
C LYS A 55 3.79 -9.66 7.19
N SER A 56 4.31 -8.46 7.27
CA SER A 56 3.51 -7.27 7.57
C SER A 56 3.68 -6.27 6.45
N TYR A 57 2.58 -5.62 6.11
CA TYR A 57 2.54 -4.74 4.94
C TYR A 57 2.14 -3.34 5.34
N ILE A 58 2.60 -2.38 4.56
CA ILE A 58 2.26 -0.96 4.70
C ILE A 58 1.79 -0.46 3.34
N PHE A 59 0.66 0.22 3.32
CA PHE A 59 0.25 1.06 2.20
C PHE A 59 1.02 2.36 2.23
N LEU A 60 1.56 2.76 1.08
CA LEU A 60 2.11 4.09 0.87
C LEU A 60 1.39 4.73 -0.33
N ALA A 61 1.17 6.03 -0.28
CA ALA A 61 0.59 6.73 -1.42
C ALA A 61 1.20 8.13 -1.59
N GLY A 62 1.37 8.52 -2.83
CA GLY A 62 1.80 9.87 -3.19
C GLY A 62 2.15 9.96 -4.68
N GLY A 63 2.98 10.92 -5.04
CA GLY A 63 3.34 11.16 -6.43
C GLY A 63 3.85 12.56 -6.73
N GLY A 64 4.16 12.80 -8.00
CA GLY A 64 4.64 14.08 -8.50
C GLY A 64 3.55 15.13 -8.75
N GLY A 65 2.27 14.78 -8.60
CA GLY A 65 1.14 15.65 -8.91
C GLY A 65 0.90 15.81 -10.41
N GLU A 66 0.12 16.82 -10.78
CA GLU A 66 -0.27 17.07 -12.18
C GLU A 66 0.84 17.71 -13.03
N GLY A 67 1.92 18.18 -12.41
CA GLY A 67 2.94 19.04 -13.01
C GLY A 67 3.84 18.40 -14.08
N ARG A 68 3.48 17.25 -14.66
CA ARG A 68 4.24 16.51 -15.69
C ARG A 68 5.74 16.39 -15.36
N SER A 69 6.05 16.18 -14.08
CA SER A 69 7.43 16.13 -13.56
C SER A 69 8.19 14.87 -13.97
N GLY A 70 7.55 13.93 -14.67
CA GLY A 70 8.08 12.59 -14.94
C GLY A 70 7.98 11.64 -13.74
N ILE A 71 7.47 12.10 -12.59
CA ILE A 71 7.25 11.28 -11.40
C ILE A 71 5.78 10.84 -11.37
N PRO A 72 5.47 9.54 -11.50
CA PRO A 72 4.10 9.05 -11.49
C PRO A 72 3.45 9.19 -10.10
N ASN A 73 2.11 9.28 -10.11
CA ASN A 73 1.31 9.12 -8.90
C ASN A 73 1.01 7.63 -8.69
N ALA A 74 1.10 7.15 -7.45
CA ALA A 74 0.97 5.73 -7.17
C ALA A 74 0.49 5.42 -5.75
N VAL A 75 -0.15 4.26 -5.62
CA VAL A 75 -0.36 3.52 -4.37
C VAL A 75 0.57 2.33 -4.37
N LEU A 76 1.32 2.15 -3.29
CA LEU A 76 2.32 1.09 -3.12
C LEU A 76 1.90 0.19 -1.96
N LEU A 77 2.18 -1.10 -2.12
CA LEU A 77 2.21 -2.08 -1.03
C LEU A 77 3.67 -2.47 -0.81
N VAL A 78 4.17 -2.27 0.40
CA VAL A 78 5.55 -2.60 0.79
C VAL A 78 5.53 -3.56 1.97
N GLU A 79 6.52 -4.45 2.01
CA GLU A 79 6.69 -5.40 3.10
C GLU A 79 7.61 -4.79 4.16
N PHE A 80 7.26 -5.01 5.42
CA PHE A 80 8.07 -4.68 6.57
C PHE A 80 8.51 -5.97 7.27
N ASP A 81 9.82 -6.15 7.40
CA ASP A 81 10.42 -7.25 8.14
C ASP A 81 10.67 -6.80 9.58
N PHE A 82 9.93 -7.38 10.53
CA PHE A 82 10.09 -7.10 11.96
C PHE A 82 11.41 -7.62 12.55
N THR A 83 12.01 -8.64 11.94
CA THR A 83 13.30 -9.21 12.35
C THR A 83 14.43 -8.28 11.94
N ALA A 84 14.46 -7.91 10.67
CA ALA A 84 15.46 -6.98 10.12
C ALA A 84 15.17 -5.50 10.46
N LYS A 85 13.96 -5.20 10.94
CA LYS A 85 13.45 -3.84 11.21
C LYS A 85 13.58 -2.92 9.99
N SER A 86 13.28 -3.47 8.82
CA SER A 86 13.50 -2.81 7.53
C SER A 86 12.31 -2.96 6.61
N LEU A 87 12.23 -2.02 5.65
CA LEU A 87 11.28 -2.09 4.55
C LEU A 87 11.91 -2.83 3.37
N SER A 88 11.09 -3.51 2.57
CA SER A 88 11.55 -4.15 1.34
C SER A 88 12.15 -3.12 0.37
N ASN A 89 13.25 -3.53 -0.30
CA ASN A 89 13.95 -2.68 -1.26
C ASN A 89 13.03 -2.19 -2.41
N HIS A 90 12.11 -3.05 -2.82
CA HIS A 90 11.10 -2.76 -3.84
C HIS A 90 9.69 -2.96 -3.28
N PRO A 91 8.69 -2.22 -3.77
CA PRO A 91 7.29 -2.51 -3.46
C PRO A 91 6.92 -3.92 -3.89
N VAL A 92 6.14 -4.60 -3.05
CA VAL A 92 5.52 -5.88 -3.38
C VAL A 92 4.55 -5.70 -4.55
N SER A 93 3.82 -4.58 -4.53
CA SER A 93 2.95 -4.16 -5.61
C SER A 93 2.94 -2.63 -5.74
N ARG A 94 2.76 -2.15 -6.97
CA ARG A 94 2.64 -0.74 -7.34
C ARG A 94 1.43 -0.60 -8.25
N PHE A 95 0.52 0.31 -7.90
CA PHE A 95 -0.59 0.70 -8.75
C PHE A 95 -0.42 2.18 -9.10
N GLU A 96 -0.27 2.50 -10.38
CA GLU A 96 -0.14 3.89 -10.84
C GLU A 96 -1.52 4.51 -11.03
N THR A 97 -1.73 5.67 -10.41
CA THR A 97 -3.02 6.40 -10.42
C THR A 97 -3.07 7.44 -11.54
N VAL A 98 -2.18 7.32 -12.53
CA VAL A 98 -2.07 8.24 -13.67
C VAL A 98 -1.87 9.69 -13.17
N SER A 99 -2.78 10.61 -13.50
CA SER A 99 -2.71 12.02 -13.11
C SER A 99 -3.20 12.29 -11.69
N ASP A 100 -3.97 11.37 -11.10
CA ASP A 100 -4.64 11.63 -9.84
C ASP A 100 -3.68 11.39 -8.66
N LEU A 101 -3.37 12.45 -7.91
CA LEU A 101 -2.47 12.38 -6.77
C LEU A 101 -3.22 11.90 -5.51
N PRO A 102 -2.89 10.74 -4.94
CA PRO A 102 -3.47 10.32 -3.67
C PRO A 102 -2.87 11.13 -2.50
N HIS A 103 -3.73 11.80 -1.73
CA HIS A 103 -3.32 12.71 -0.64
C HIS A 103 -3.55 12.15 0.77
N ARG A 104 -4.62 11.38 0.95
CA ARG A 104 -5.03 10.78 2.23
C ARG A 104 -5.49 9.36 1.99
N MET A 105 -5.36 8.51 3.00
CA MET A 105 -5.85 7.15 2.92
C MET A 105 -6.52 6.70 4.22
N ALA A 106 -7.44 5.75 4.09
CA ALA A 106 -7.98 4.98 5.19
C ALA A 106 -7.94 3.49 4.83
N VAL A 107 -7.18 2.72 5.62
CA VAL A 107 -7.13 1.25 5.48
C VAL A 107 -8.32 0.66 6.21
N HIS A 108 -9.02 -0.25 5.54
CA HIS A 108 -10.12 -0.99 6.14
C HIS A 108 -9.59 -1.84 7.31
N PRO A 109 -10.25 -1.93 8.47
CA PRO A 109 -9.73 -2.66 9.63
C PRO A 109 -9.41 -4.15 9.39
N ARG A 110 -10.02 -4.76 8.36
CA ARG A 110 -9.71 -6.13 7.91
C ARG A 110 -8.38 -6.24 7.13
N GLY A 111 -7.77 -5.12 6.76
CA GLY A 111 -6.52 -5.07 6.00
C GLY A 111 -6.64 -5.47 4.53
N ASP A 112 -7.84 -5.73 4.02
CA ASP A 112 -8.09 -6.21 2.65
C ASP A 112 -8.16 -5.07 1.60
N GLY A 113 -8.23 -3.82 2.05
CA GLY A 113 -8.20 -2.68 1.14
C GLY A 113 -7.98 -1.33 1.80
N VAL A 114 -7.79 -0.33 0.95
CA VAL A 114 -7.53 1.06 1.31
C VAL A 114 -8.35 2.00 0.42
N ILE A 115 -8.98 3.00 1.03
CA ILE A 115 -9.59 4.11 0.31
C ILE A 115 -8.57 5.24 0.23
N CYS A 116 -8.29 5.74 -0.98
CA CYS A 116 -7.48 6.91 -1.20
C CYS A 116 -8.35 8.11 -1.62
N SER A 117 -8.05 9.26 -1.03
CA SER A 117 -8.60 10.56 -1.43
C SER A 117 -7.77 11.17 -2.57
N PHE A 118 -8.46 11.59 -3.62
CA PHE A 118 -7.93 12.31 -4.78
C PHE A 118 -8.59 13.69 -4.87
N PRO A 119 -8.06 14.62 -5.69
CA PRO A 119 -8.60 15.97 -5.80
C PRO A 119 -10.10 16.04 -6.14
N LYS A 120 -10.61 15.06 -6.90
CA LYS A 120 -12.00 15.05 -7.40
C LYS A 120 -12.86 13.90 -6.88
N SER A 121 -12.27 12.89 -6.23
CA SER A 121 -12.99 11.68 -5.85
C SER A 121 -12.22 10.86 -4.81
N CYS A 122 -12.84 9.79 -4.31
CA CYS A 122 -12.12 8.72 -3.62
C CYS A 122 -12.11 7.43 -4.46
N GLY A 123 -11.06 6.62 -4.29
CA GLY A 123 -10.94 5.31 -4.93
C GLY A 123 -10.59 4.22 -3.93
N LEU A 124 -11.22 3.04 -4.07
CA LEU A 124 -10.90 1.84 -3.29
C LEU A 124 -9.86 1.00 -4.01
N TYR A 125 -8.84 0.58 -3.29
CA TYR A 125 -7.80 -0.34 -3.75
C TYR A 125 -7.79 -1.56 -2.83
N VAL A 126 -7.74 -2.76 -3.41
CA VAL A 126 -7.78 -4.02 -2.67
C VAL A 126 -6.52 -4.83 -2.94
N ILE A 127 -6.14 -5.63 -1.94
CA ILE A 127 -5.05 -6.59 -2.05
C ILE A 127 -5.63 -7.90 -2.57
N ASN A 128 -5.15 -8.34 -3.73
CA ASN A 128 -5.52 -9.62 -4.31
C ASN A 128 -4.30 -10.54 -4.43
N GLU A 129 -4.55 -11.84 -4.46
CA GLU A 129 -3.55 -12.84 -4.83
C GLU A 129 -3.67 -13.16 -6.31
N GLU A 130 -2.55 -13.07 -7.03
CA GLU A 130 -2.44 -13.53 -8.40
C GLU A 130 -1.57 -14.79 -8.40
N LYS A 131 -2.14 -15.88 -8.94
CA LYS A 131 -1.42 -17.14 -9.12
C LYS A 131 -0.74 -17.09 -10.48
N SER A 132 0.59 -17.00 -10.48
CA SER A 132 1.40 -17.44 -11.63
C SER A 132 1.72 -18.92 -11.45
N GLU A 133 2.12 -19.61 -12.54
CA GLU A 133 2.46 -21.03 -12.53
C GLU A 133 3.54 -21.41 -11.50
N GLU A 134 4.35 -20.44 -11.04
CA GLU A 134 5.50 -20.69 -10.16
C GLU A 134 5.46 -19.92 -8.82
N ILE A 135 4.70 -18.81 -8.71
CA ILE A 135 4.72 -17.95 -7.50
C ILE A 135 3.34 -17.30 -7.26
N LYS A 136 2.84 -17.40 -6.02
CA LYS A 136 1.71 -16.58 -5.54
C LYS A 136 2.22 -15.16 -5.23
N LYS A 137 1.68 -14.15 -5.91
CA LYS A 137 2.07 -12.75 -5.73
C LYS A 137 0.91 -11.90 -5.25
N LEU A 138 1.16 -11.02 -4.27
CA LEU A 138 0.21 -9.99 -3.87
C LEU A 138 0.22 -8.85 -4.89
N VAL A 139 -0.97 -8.46 -5.34
CA VAL A 139 -1.17 -7.38 -6.30
C VAL A 139 -2.23 -6.41 -5.79
N LEU A 140 -1.98 -5.12 -5.99
CA LEU A 140 -2.96 -4.06 -5.77
C LEU A 140 -3.81 -3.89 -7.01
N LYS A 141 -5.13 -3.94 -6.83
CA LYS A 141 -6.10 -3.64 -7.89
C LYS A 141 -7.03 -2.53 -7.43
N LYS A 142 -7.36 -1.60 -8.33
CA LYS A 142 -8.46 -0.66 -8.13
C LYS A 142 -9.77 -1.45 -8.16
N SER A 143 -10.62 -1.26 -7.16
CA SER A 143 -11.93 -1.90 -7.12
C SER A 143 -12.91 -1.11 -7.98
N ASP A 144 -13.72 -1.82 -8.76
CA ASP A 144 -14.85 -1.25 -9.50
C ASP A 144 -16.05 -0.94 -8.59
N LYS A 145 -15.96 -1.27 -7.29
CA LYS A 145 -17.00 -0.97 -6.32
C LYS A 145 -17.22 0.54 -6.30
N LEU A 146 -18.37 0.95 -6.81
CA LEU A 146 -18.73 2.35 -6.93
C LEU A 146 -18.94 2.94 -5.53
N LEU A 147 -18.00 3.78 -5.11
CA LEU A 147 -18.12 4.59 -3.89
C LEU A 147 -19.05 5.78 -4.19
N THR A 148 -20.32 5.52 -4.48
CA THR A 148 -21.30 6.51 -4.96
C THR A 148 -21.34 7.78 -4.11
N ARG A 149 -21.25 7.63 -2.78
CA ARG A 149 -21.24 8.76 -1.83
C ARG A 149 -19.92 9.52 -1.72
N LEU A 150 -18.85 9.02 -2.35
CA LEU A 150 -17.51 9.64 -2.39
C LEU A 150 -17.09 9.97 -3.83
N LYS A 151 -18.06 10.01 -4.74
CA LYS A 151 -17.88 10.50 -6.10
C LYS A 151 -18.13 12.01 -6.08
N ASP A 152 -17.26 12.77 -6.75
CA ASP A 152 -17.40 14.22 -6.92
C ASP A 152 -17.46 15.01 -5.60
N VAL A 153 -16.96 14.44 -4.50
CA VAL A 153 -16.90 15.06 -3.16
C VAL A 153 -15.70 16.02 -2.99
N GLY A 154 -14.91 16.21 -4.04
CA GLY A 154 -13.65 16.93 -3.96
C GLY A 154 -12.62 16.25 -3.06
N GLN A 155 -11.55 16.97 -2.75
CA GLN A 155 -10.46 16.45 -1.95
C GLN A 155 -10.89 16.25 -0.49
N GLN A 156 -10.77 15.02 -0.01
CA GLN A 156 -10.91 14.70 1.41
C GLN A 156 -9.56 14.87 2.12
N LEU A 157 -9.53 15.70 3.16
CA LEU A 157 -8.37 15.96 4.01
C LEU A 157 -8.26 14.99 5.20
N ALA A 158 -9.38 14.36 5.57
CA ALA A 158 -9.46 13.32 6.59
C ALA A 158 -10.32 12.15 6.09
N LEU A 159 -9.83 10.92 6.30
CA LEU A 159 -10.55 9.67 6.06
C LEU A 159 -10.28 8.72 7.22
N LYS A 160 -11.32 8.12 7.81
CA LYS A 160 -11.16 7.13 8.87
C LYS A 160 -12.33 6.16 8.93
N PHE A 161 -12.02 4.87 8.97
CA PHE A 161 -13.02 3.84 9.30
C PHE A 161 -13.27 3.78 10.80
N ASN A 162 -14.49 3.42 11.20
CA ASN A 162 -14.74 2.91 12.55
C ASN A 162 -13.99 1.57 12.77
N ASN A 163 -13.99 1.10 14.01
CA ASN A 163 -13.24 -0.11 14.39
C ASN A 163 -13.78 -1.36 13.69
N GLU A 164 -15.08 -1.41 13.39
CA GLU A 164 -15.74 -2.52 12.72
C GLU A 164 -15.54 -2.48 11.19
N GLY A 165 -15.13 -1.34 10.62
CA GLY A 165 -15.01 -1.14 9.17
C GLY A 165 -16.33 -0.92 8.43
N SER A 166 -17.46 -0.92 9.14
CA SER A 166 -18.80 -0.74 8.57
C SER A 166 -19.12 0.70 8.16
N ALA A 167 -18.42 1.69 8.72
CA ALA A 167 -18.65 3.10 8.47
C ALA A 167 -17.33 3.84 8.20
N LEU A 168 -17.37 4.81 7.28
CA LEU A 168 -16.25 5.69 6.95
C LEU A 168 -16.65 7.14 7.22
N ALA A 169 -15.87 7.82 8.04
CA ALA A 169 -15.90 9.28 8.18
C ALA A 169 -14.98 9.92 7.15
N ALA A 170 -15.47 10.95 6.46
CA ALA A 170 -14.73 11.75 5.49
C ALA A 170 -14.91 13.24 5.80
N GLY A 171 -13.85 14.03 5.64
CA GLY A 171 -13.87 15.47 5.82
C GLY A 171 -13.03 16.16 4.76
N GLY A 172 -13.66 17.01 3.94
CA GLY A 172 -13.04 17.80 2.89
C GLY A 172 -12.92 19.28 3.24
N GLU A 173 -12.45 20.06 2.27
CA GLU A 173 -12.51 21.52 2.33
C GLU A 173 -13.94 22.01 2.08
N MET A 174 -14.30 23.16 2.69
CA MET A 174 -15.62 23.79 2.61
C MET A 174 -15.61 24.89 1.55
#